data_AF-A0A1F7WDB3-F1
#
_entry.id   AF-A0A1F7WDB3-F1
#
_cell.length_a   1.000
_cell.length_b   1.000
_cell.length_c   1.000
_cell.angle_alpha   90.00
_cell.angle_beta   90.00
_cell.angle_gamma   90.00
#
_symmetry.space_group_name_H-M   'P 1'
#
loop_
_entity.id
_entity.type
_entity.pdbx_description
1 polymer ?
#
loop_
_entity_poly.entity_id
_entity_poly.type
_entity_poly.pdbx_seq_one_letter_code
_entity_poly.pdbx_strand_id
1 'polypeptide(L)'
;MAQAIEIDQPGDEVDWSGIKLVSTPVGKRPDLSFNEVSYASLGELRVAQLLTKQRIPFVPDVRTSWQPLGGDREFVYVPDFIFVGKAYFWIGDGSLEPIHGLELKQRCSDGQYPKIGLKKITDLLRYRGIRIRLVDEMAARKMAYLPLYSIQ
;
A
#
# COMPACT_ATOMS: atom_id res chain seq x y z
N MET A 1 -19.63 4.61 9.69
CA MET A 1 -19.42 3.15 9.53
C MET A 1 -18.72 2.92 8.21
N ALA A 2 -17.49 2.39 8.21
CA ALA A 2 -16.78 2.10 6.97
C ALA A 2 -17.34 0.81 6.36
N GLN A 3 -17.90 0.91 5.15
CA GLN A 3 -18.40 -0.24 4.41
C GLN A 3 -17.19 -1.00 3.85
N ALA A 4 -17.02 -2.26 4.24
CA ALA A 4 -15.96 -3.11 3.68
C ALA A 4 -16.29 -3.38 2.22
N ILE A 5 -15.37 -3.03 1.32
CA ILE A 5 -15.46 -3.35 -0.12
C ILE A 5 -14.70 -4.65 -0.33
N GLU A 6 -15.40 -5.68 -0.82
CA GLU A 6 -14.82 -6.92 -1.31
C GLU A 6 -14.57 -6.72 -2.80
N ILE A 7 -13.30 -6.74 -3.23
CA ILE A 7 -12.95 -6.53 -4.64
C ILE A 7 -12.69 -7.88 -5.28
N ASP A 8 -13.56 -8.26 -6.21
CA ASP A 8 -13.27 -9.31 -7.19
C ASP A 8 -12.71 -8.62 -8.45
N GLN A 9 -11.39 -8.69 -8.66
CA GLN A 9 -10.76 -8.09 -9.85
C GLN A 9 -10.59 -9.18 -10.92
N PRO A 10 -11.33 -9.12 -12.06
CA PRO A 10 -11.19 -10.12 -13.11
C PRO A 10 -9.76 -10.16 -13.66
N GLY A 11 -9.13 -11.33 -13.60
CA GLY A 11 -7.80 -11.60 -14.16
C GLY A 11 -6.61 -11.27 -13.26
N ASP A 12 -6.82 -10.92 -12.00
CA ASP A 12 -5.75 -10.87 -11.00
C ASP A 12 -5.66 -12.22 -10.29
N GLU A 13 -4.52 -12.90 -10.35
CA GLU A 13 -4.25 -14.15 -9.59
C GLU A 13 -4.04 -13.86 -8.08
N VAL A 14 -4.67 -12.80 -7.57
CA VAL A 14 -4.47 -12.26 -6.22
C VAL A 14 -5.49 -12.86 -5.28
N ASP A 15 -5.00 -13.40 -4.17
CA ASP A 15 -5.81 -13.97 -3.12
C ASP A 15 -6.17 -12.89 -2.08
N TRP A 16 -7.36 -12.32 -2.24
CA TRP A 16 -7.94 -11.34 -1.31
C TRP A 16 -8.72 -12.00 -0.15
N SER A 17 -8.73 -13.33 -0.04
CA SER A 17 -9.57 -14.03 0.94
C SER A 17 -9.30 -13.58 2.38
N GLY A 18 -10.36 -13.13 3.05
CA GLY A 18 -10.31 -12.66 4.44
C GLY A 18 -9.72 -11.25 4.62
N ILE A 19 -9.29 -10.58 3.55
CA ILE A 19 -8.80 -9.19 3.60
C ILE A 19 -9.98 -8.26 3.36
N LYS A 20 -10.24 -7.36 4.32
CA LYS A 20 -11.24 -6.30 4.18
C LYS A 20 -10.54 -4.98 3.93
N LEU A 21 -10.97 -4.25 2.89
CA LEU A 21 -10.46 -2.90 2.59
C LEU A 21 -11.09 -1.86 3.52
N VAL A 22 -10.63 -1.88 4.76
CA VAL A 22 -10.99 -0.91 5.80
C VAL A 22 -9.73 -0.43 6.47
N SER A 23 -9.67 0.88 6.72
CA SER A 23 -8.54 1.48 7.40
C SER A 23 -8.45 0.99 8.83
N THR A 24 -7.30 0.44 9.19
CA THR A 24 -6.97 -0.04 10.52
C THR A 24 -6.13 1.04 11.21
N PRO A 25 -6.50 1.53 12.40
CA PRO A 25 -5.72 2.58 13.06
C PRO A 25 -4.31 2.12 13.45
N VAL A 26 -3.27 2.59 12.74
CA VAL A 26 -1.87 2.32 13.07
C VAL A 26 -1.10 3.64 13.19
N GLY A 27 -0.36 3.83 14.28
CA GLY A 27 0.63 4.92 14.39
C GLY A 27 0.11 6.36 14.20
N LYS A 28 -1.18 6.62 14.46
CA LYS A 28 -1.87 7.86 14.07
C LYS A 28 -1.31 9.12 14.72
N ARG A 29 -1.02 10.13 13.90
CA ARG A 29 -0.72 11.51 14.32
C ARG A 29 -1.87 12.44 13.97
N PRO A 30 -2.66 12.94 14.94
CA PRO A 30 -3.82 13.79 14.66
C PRO A 30 -3.48 15.09 13.91
N ASP A 31 -2.27 15.62 14.12
CA ASP A 31 -1.73 16.78 13.41
C ASP A 31 -1.45 16.52 11.92
N LEU A 32 -1.41 15.24 11.50
CA LEU A 32 -1.22 14.79 10.14
C LEU A 32 -2.50 14.12 9.61
N SER A 33 -3.58 14.91 9.49
CA SER A 33 -4.88 14.41 9.06
C SER A 33 -5.33 14.98 7.71
N PHE A 34 -6.06 14.17 6.96
CA PHE A 34 -6.70 14.53 5.69
C PHE A 34 -7.92 13.65 5.48
N ASN A 35 -9.06 14.25 5.07
CA ASN A 35 -10.33 13.56 4.88
C ASN A 35 -10.71 12.63 6.05
N GLU A 36 -10.63 13.15 7.28
CA GLU A 36 -10.98 12.44 8.51
C GLU A 36 -10.09 11.22 8.85
N VAL A 37 -9.02 10.97 8.08
CA VAL A 37 -8.00 9.96 8.36
C VAL A 37 -6.74 10.64 8.91
N SER A 38 -6.15 10.08 9.97
CA SER A 38 -4.84 10.47 10.48
C SER A 38 -3.78 9.49 9.99
N TYR A 39 -2.65 10.03 9.52
CA TYR A 39 -1.52 9.26 8.99
C TYR A 39 -0.37 9.20 10.00
N ALA A 40 0.53 8.23 9.85
CA ALA A 40 1.67 8.07 10.76
C ALA A 40 2.84 8.99 10.41
N SER A 41 2.95 9.41 9.15
CA SER A 41 4.04 10.26 8.65
C SER A 41 3.57 11.37 7.71
N LEU A 42 4.41 12.42 7.58
CA LEU A 42 4.14 13.50 6.62
C LEU A 42 4.21 12.97 5.18
N GLY A 43 5.07 11.99 4.90
CA GLY A 43 5.13 11.33 3.60
C GLY A 43 3.80 10.66 3.23
N GLU A 44 3.21 9.90 4.15
CA GLU A 44 1.90 9.25 3.92
C GLU A 44 0.81 10.29 3.67
N LEU A 45 0.73 11.33 4.50
CA LEU A 45 -0.22 12.42 4.30
C LEU A 45 -0.10 13.05 2.90
N ARG A 46 1.13 13.29 2.42
CA ARG A 46 1.36 13.85 1.08
C ARG A 46 0.97 12.90 -0.04
N VAL A 47 1.26 11.61 0.12
CA VAL A 47 0.83 10.58 -0.84
C VAL A 47 -0.69 10.48 -0.89
N ALA A 48 -1.38 10.49 0.26
CA ALA A 48 -2.84 10.47 0.31
C ALA A 48 -3.49 11.67 -0.41
N GLN A 49 -2.96 12.87 -0.17
CA GLN A 49 -3.39 14.10 -0.86
C GLN A 49 -3.19 13.99 -2.38
N LEU A 50 -2.06 13.42 -2.81
CA LEU A 50 -1.70 13.27 -4.20
C LEU A 50 -2.55 12.23 -4.93
N LEU A 51 -2.75 11.05 -4.34
CA LEU A 51 -3.65 10.01 -4.86
C LEU A 51 -5.08 10.55 -5.02
N THR A 52 -5.55 11.31 -4.03
CA THR A 52 -6.86 11.99 -4.10
C THR A 52 -6.93 13.00 -5.23
N LYS A 53 -5.90 13.84 -5.39
CA LYS A 53 -5.80 14.80 -6.50
C LYS A 53 -5.77 14.10 -7.86
N GLN A 54 -5.11 12.95 -7.96
CA GLN A 54 -5.04 12.11 -9.16
C GLN A 54 -6.30 11.25 -9.37
N ARG A 55 -7.29 11.31 -8.46
CA ARG A 55 -8.51 10.51 -8.48
C ARG A 55 -8.25 9.00 -8.53
N ILE A 56 -7.18 8.56 -7.87
CA ILE A 56 -6.84 7.15 -7.68
C ILE A 56 -7.49 6.70 -6.36
N PRO A 57 -8.51 5.83 -6.39
CA PRO A 57 -9.16 5.35 -5.18
C PRO A 57 -8.22 4.48 -4.33
N PHE A 58 -8.20 4.69 -3.01
CA PHE A 58 -7.35 3.92 -2.09
C PHE A 58 -7.97 3.81 -0.71
N VAL A 59 -7.50 2.84 0.07
CA VAL A 59 -7.75 2.67 1.50
C VAL A 59 -6.41 2.70 2.23
N PRO A 60 -6.22 3.60 3.21
CA PRO A 60 -5.00 3.64 4.01
C PRO A 60 -5.01 2.58 5.10
N ASP A 61 -3.83 2.11 5.50
CA ASP A 61 -3.62 1.19 6.63
C ASP A 61 -4.47 -0.08 6.60
N VAL A 62 -4.44 -0.84 5.51
CA VAL A 62 -5.27 -2.06 5.38
C VAL A 62 -4.60 -3.24 6.06
N ARG A 63 -5.27 -3.87 7.04
CA ARG A 63 -4.78 -5.11 7.64
C ARG A 63 -4.82 -6.24 6.62
N THR A 64 -3.65 -6.67 6.19
CA THR A 64 -3.44 -7.89 5.42
C THR A 64 -2.92 -8.99 6.34
N SER A 65 -3.27 -10.23 6.02
CA SER A 65 -2.68 -11.38 6.70
C SER A 65 -2.56 -12.57 5.78
N TRP A 66 -1.67 -13.49 6.14
CA TRP A 66 -1.51 -14.76 5.46
C TRP A 66 -1.05 -15.82 6.44
N GLN A 67 -1.30 -17.08 6.10
CA GLN A 67 -0.82 -18.23 6.82
C GLN A 67 -0.18 -19.18 5.80
N PRO A 68 1.13 -19.45 5.90
CA PRO A 68 1.77 -20.45 5.05
C PRO A 68 1.10 -21.82 5.23
N LEU A 69 0.95 -22.58 4.14
CA LEU A 69 0.41 -23.93 4.19
C LEU A 69 1.21 -24.80 5.17
N GLY A 70 0.52 -25.39 6.15
CA GLY A 70 1.14 -26.22 7.20
C GLY A 70 1.84 -25.46 8.32
N GLY A 71 1.72 -24.13 8.38
CA GLY A 71 2.19 -23.33 9.52
C GLY A 71 1.07 -22.98 10.49
N ASP A 72 1.36 -22.94 11.79
CA ASP A 72 0.38 -22.62 12.84
C ASP A 72 0.27 -21.12 13.15
N ARG A 73 1.01 -20.28 12.41
CA ARG A 73 1.15 -18.85 12.69
C ARG A 73 0.57 -18.00 11.56
N GLU A 74 -0.40 -17.16 11.90
CA GLU A 74 -0.84 -16.04 11.06
C GLU A 74 0.25 -14.96 11.08
N PHE A 75 0.61 -14.47 9.90
CA PHE A 75 1.45 -13.30 9.73
C PHE A 75 0.57 -12.12 9.34
N VAL A 76 0.80 -10.99 10.01
CA VAL A 76 0.02 -9.76 9.81
C VAL A 76 0.92 -8.66 9.32
N TYR A 77 0.45 -7.92 8.31
CA TYR A 77 1.10 -6.75 7.78
C TYR A 77 0.06 -5.71 7.39
N VAL A 78 0.38 -4.43 7.58
CA VAL A 78 -0.51 -3.32 7.28
C VAL A 78 0.25 -2.42 6.30
N PRO A 79 0.02 -2.58 4.98
CA PRO A 79 0.54 -1.63 4.00
C PRO A 79 -0.07 -0.24 4.21
N ASP A 80 0.72 0.80 4.00
CA ASP A 80 0.29 2.18 4.22
C ASP A 80 -0.89 2.55 3.29
N PHE A 81 -0.89 2.05 2.05
CA PHE A 81 -1.96 2.28 1.07
C PHE A 81 -2.28 1.02 0.28
N ILE A 82 -3.56 0.69 0.12
CA ILE A 82 -4.07 -0.30 -0.85
C ILE A 82 -5.00 0.41 -1.83
N PHE A 83 -4.85 0.16 -3.13
CA PHE A 83 -5.72 0.74 -4.16
C PHE A 83 -7.05 0.01 -4.26
N VAL A 84 -8.10 0.76 -4.55
CA VAL A 84 -9.41 0.21 -4.88
C VAL A 84 -9.52 0.16 -6.41
N GLY A 85 -9.34 -1.03 -6.98
CA GLY A 85 -9.29 -1.27 -8.42
C GLY A 85 -7.87 -1.47 -8.95
N LYS A 86 -7.71 -1.45 -10.28
CA LYS A 86 -6.42 -1.69 -10.95
C LYS A 86 -5.59 -0.41 -10.92
N ALA A 87 -4.36 -0.52 -10.43
CA ALA A 87 -3.37 0.53 -10.48
C ALA A 87 -2.08 -0.01 -11.12
N TYR A 88 -1.39 0.88 -11.83
CA TYR A 88 -0.16 0.59 -12.53
C TYR A 88 0.88 1.65 -12.21
N PHE A 89 2.13 1.22 -12.06
CA PHE A 89 3.28 2.08 -11.85
C PHE A 89 4.11 2.11 -13.14
N TRP A 90 4.46 3.30 -13.62
CA TRP A 90 5.43 3.42 -14.71
C TRP A 90 6.82 3.09 -14.19
N ILE A 91 7.44 2.08 -14.77
CA ILE A 91 8.84 1.76 -14.52
C ILE A 91 9.74 2.42 -15.57
N GLY A 92 11.02 2.59 -15.24
CA GLY A 92 11.93 3.53 -15.92
C GLY A 92 12.20 3.25 -17.40
N ASP A 93 11.79 2.10 -17.93
CA ASP A 93 11.86 1.73 -19.35
C ASP A 93 10.59 2.07 -20.14
N GLY A 94 9.61 2.72 -19.49
CA GLY A 94 8.33 3.05 -20.11
C GLY A 94 7.33 1.88 -20.12
N SER A 95 7.55 0.82 -19.35
CA SER A 95 6.53 -0.22 -19.14
C SER A 95 5.70 0.03 -17.87
N LEU A 96 4.56 -0.65 -17.81
CA LEU A 96 3.60 -0.55 -16.70
C LEU A 96 3.65 -1.82 -15.85
N GLU A 97 3.91 -1.65 -14.55
CA GLU A 97 3.84 -2.72 -13.56
C GLU A 97 2.49 -2.65 -12.83
N PRO A 98 1.67 -3.72 -12.82
CA PRO A 98 0.47 -3.76 -12.00
C PRO A 98 0.84 -3.77 -10.52
N ILE A 99 0.22 -2.91 -9.72
CA ILE A 99 0.44 -2.84 -8.28
C ILE A 99 -0.89 -2.71 -7.52
N HIS A 100 -0.89 -3.14 -6.27
CA HIS A 100 -2.09 -3.13 -5.42
C HIS A 100 -1.97 -2.14 -4.26
N GLY A 101 -0.79 -1.59 -4.02
CA GLY A 101 -0.59 -0.67 -2.92
C GLY A 101 0.81 -0.10 -2.85
N LEU A 102 1.00 0.78 -1.88
CA LEU A 102 2.25 1.45 -1.58
C LEU A 102 2.64 1.20 -0.12
N GLU A 103 3.93 1.11 0.11
CA GLU A 103 4.53 1.16 1.44
C GLU A 103 5.59 2.26 1.44
N LEU A 104 5.46 3.23 2.34
CA LEU A 104 6.45 4.23 2.61
C LEU A 104 7.46 3.71 3.62
N LYS A 105 8.74 3.77 3.23
CA LYS A 105 9.84 3.45 4.14
C LYS A 105 10.94 4.47 4.01
N GLN A 106 11.55 4.77 5.15
CA GLN A 106 12.81 5.47 5.19
C GLN A 106 13.93 4.48 4.89
N ARG A 107 14.88 4.90 4.05
CA ARG A 107 16.12 4.15 3.85
C ARG A 107 17.01 4.23 5.10
N CYS A 108 17.71 3.14 5.38
CA CYS A 108 18.81 3.08 6.33
C CYS A 108 19.95 4.01 5.90
N SER A 109 20.92 4.23 6.79
CA SER A 109 22.09 5.08 6.51
C SER A 109 22.94 4.60 5.32
N ASP A 110 22.87 3.31 4.99
CA ASP A 110 23.51 2.69 3.82
C ASP A 110 22.70 2.85 2.52
N GLY A 111 21.57 3.58 2.57
CA GLY A 111 20.69 3.82 1.44
C GLY A 111 19.74 2.67 1.11
N GLN A 112 19.77 1.55 1.85
CA GLN A 112 18.89 0.40 1.62
C GLN A 112 17.61 0.49 2.46
N TYR A 113 16.55 -0.22 2.05
CA TYR A 113 15.37 -0.36 2.89
C TYR A 113 15.56 -1.43 3.97
N PRO A 114 14.90 -1.30 5.14
CA PRO A 114 14.97 -2.31 6.19
C PRO A 114 14.56 -3.70 5.69
N LYS A 115 15.41 -4.71 5.92
CA LYS A 115 15.18 -6.10 5.47
C LYS A 115 13.83 -6.66 5.90
N ILE A 116 13.36 -6.29 7.10
CA ILE A 116 12.07 -6.75 7.61
C ILE A 116 10.89 -6.19 6.80
N GLY A 117 10.97 -4.94 6.34
CA GLY A 117 9.94 -4.34 5.49
C GLY A 117 9.91 -5.00 4.11
N LEU A 118 11.10 -5.20 3.53
CA LEU A 118 11.25 -5.92 2.26
C LEU A 118 10.69 -7.35 2.35
N LYS A 119 10.99 -8.08 3.42
CA LYS A 119 10.47 -9.44 3.62
C LYS A 119 8.94 -9.49 3.63
N LYS A 120 8.28 -8.57 4.34
CA LYS A 120 6.81 -8.54 4.41
C LYS A 120 6.16 -8.32 3.05
N ILE A 121 6.72 -7.42 2.24
CA ILE A 121 6.26 -7.15 0.88
C ILE A 121 6.47 -8.37 -0.02
N THR A 122 7.65 -8.99 0.04
CA THR A 122 7.95 -10.22 -0.72
C THR A 122 7.02 -11.36 -0.33
N ASP A 123 6.72 -11.52 0.96
CA ASP A 123 5.80 -12.56 1.44
C ASP A 123 4.36 -12.31 0.95
N LEU A 124 3.86 -11.07 0.97
CA LEU A 124 2.55 -10.74 0.41
C LEU A 124 2.45 -11.09 -1.08
N LEU A 125 3.48 -10.77 -1.86
CA LEU A 125 3.54 -11.16 -3.26
C LEU A 125 3.54 -12.68 -3.40
N ARG A 126 4.37 -13.38 -2.64
CA ARG A 126 4.54 -14.83 -2.75
C ARG A 126 3.30 -15.63 -2.34
N TYR A 127 2.66 -15.24 -1.25
CA TYR A 127 1.57 -16.02 -0.64
C TYR A 127 0.19 -15.54 -1.05
N ARG A 128 0.05 -14.29 -1.50
CA ARG A 128 -1.25 -13.71 -1.88
C ARG A 128 -1.26 -13.09 -3.28
N GLY A 129 -0.13 -12.98 -3.97
CA GLY A 129 -0.04 -12.25 -5.25
C GLY A 129 -0.07 -10.72 -5.09
N ILE A 130 -0.16 -10.20 -3.86
CA ILE A 130 -0.32 -8.76 -3.59
C ILE A 130 1.03 -8.04 -3.76
N ARG A 131 1.19 -7.36 -4.90
CA ARG A 131 2.29 -6.43 -5.21
C ARG A 131 2.15 -5.09 -4.47
N ILE A 132 3.09 -4.79 -3.58
CA ILE A 132 3.23 -3.50 -2.89
C ILE A 132 4.51 -2.80 -3.36
N ARG A 133 4.40 -1.54 -3.78
CA ARG A 133 5.55 -0.75 -4.21
C ARG A 133 6.13 0.06 -3.06
N LEU A 134 7.44 -0.04 -2.88
CA LEU A 134 8.14 0.82 -1.92
C LEU A 134 8.29 2.25 -2.46
N VAL A 135 7.86 3.21 -1.64
CA VAL A 135 8.06 4.63 -1.87
C VAL A 135 9.01 5.15 -0.80
N ASP A 136 10.02 5.89 -1.21
CA ASP A 136 10.94 6.53 -0.26
C ASP A 136 10.20 7.62 0.50
N GLU A 137 10.18 7.53 1.82
CA GLU A 137 9.43 8.45 2.67
C GLU A 137 9.91 9.91 2.49
N MET A 138 11.23 10.12 2.40
CA MET A 138 11.81 11.45 2.28
C MET A 138 11.50 12.08 0.92
N ALA A 139 11.46 11.26 -0.14
CA ALA A 139 10.99 11.67 -1.45
C ALA A 139 9.50 12.02 -1.42
N ALA A 140 8.66 11.18 -0.79
CA ALA A 140 7.22 11.38 -0.68
C ALA A 140 6.85 12.73 -0.06
N ARG A 141 7.59 13.18 0.97
CA ARG A 141 7.38 14.51 1.59
C ARG A 141 7.47 15.68 0.62
N LYS A 142 8.30 15.56 -0.41
CA LYS A 142 8.59 16.62 -1.40
C LYS A 142 7.84 16.41 -2.71
N MET A 143 7.11 15.31 -2.84
CA MET A 143 6.61 14.82 -4.11
C MET A 143 5.41 15.64 -4.59
N ALA A 144 5.48 16.09 -5.85
CA ALA A 144 4.37 16.74 -6.53
C ALA A 144 3.61 15.81 -7.49
N TYR A 145 4.21 14.65 -7.81
CA TYR A 145 3.69 13.67 -8.76
C TYR A 145 4.17 12.25 -8.44
N LEU A 146 3.25 11.29 -8.51
CA LEU A 146 3.51 9.86 -8.48
C LEU A 146 3.27 9.32 -9.89
N PRO A 147 4.18 8.51 -10.47
CA PRO A 147 4.02 7.92 -11.79
C PRO A 147 3.05 6.73 -11.76
N LEU A 148 1.87 6.99 -11.21
CA LEU A 148 0.77 6.06 -11.04
C LEU A 148 -0.33 6.35 -12.05
N TYR A 149 -0.93 5.30 -12.55
CA TYR A 149 -2.11 5.33 -13.40
C TYR A 149 -3.10 4.28 -12.88
N SER A 150 -4.41 4.57 -12.92
CA SER A 150 -5.46 3.63 -12.52
C SER A 150 -6.49 3.51 -13.62
N ILE A 151 -6.97 2.29 -13.84
CA ILE A 151 -8.11 2.01 -14.71
C ILE A 151 -9.34 1.98 -13.80
N GLN A 152 -10.24 2.94 -13.99
CA GLN A 152 -11.52 3.03 -13.29
C GLN A 152 -12.54 2.06 -13.89
#